data_AF-A0A7S1XGW5-F1
#
_entry.id   AF-A0A7S1XGW5-F1
#
_cell.length_a   1.000
_cell.length_b   1.000
_cell.length_c   1.000
_cell.angle_alpha   90.00
_cell.angle_beta   90.00
_cell.angle_gamma   90.00
#
_symmetry.space_group_name_H-M   'P 1'
#
loop_
_entity.id
_entity.type
_entity.pdbx_description
1 polymer ?
#
loop_
_entity_poly.entity_id
_entity_poly.type
_entity_poly.pdbx_seq_one_letter_code
_entity_poly.pdbx_strand_id
1 'polypeptide(L)'
;EIARMEKWPTIEAMNWVGHSMGGYLVAVLAIKRPELFDNIILASPVGIPEAPKNKLPPQSEPWLKQLIFRTVFLLWERDWTPQVVLRWTPTQVGRYFSYIWIHARFPRWEETE
;
A
#
# COMPACT_ATOMS: atom_id res chain seq x y z
N GLU A 1 -11.89 -11.05 15.84
CA GLU A 1 -10.64 -10.27 15.72
C GLU A 1 -10.33 -9.38 16.93
N ILE A 2 -11.32 -8.73 17.55
CA ILE A 2 -11.12 -7.85 18.73
C ILE A 2 -10.52 -8.59 19.96
N ALA A 3 -10.92 -9.85 20.18
CA ALA A 3 -10.45 -10.66 21.32
C ALA A 3 -8.93 -10.96 21.34
N ARG A 4 -8.19 -10.75 20.25
CA ARG A 4 -6.74 -11.00 20.20
C ARG A 4 -5.91 -9.82 20.73
N MET A 5 -6.50 -8.63 20.82
CA MET A 5 -5.84 -7.42 21.30
C MET A 5 -5.86 -7.27 22.82
N GLU A 6 -6.78 -7.94 23.53
CA GLU A 6 -6.87 -7.89 25.01
C GLU A 6 -5.67 -8.50 25.73
N LYS A 7 -4.85 -9.31 25.04
CA LYS A 7 -3.64 -9.94 25.62
C LYS A 7 -2.37 -9.13 25.42
N TRP A 8 -2.44 -7.98 24.75
CA TRP A 8 -1.26 -7.15 24.58
C TRP A 8 -1.03 -6.35 25.86
N PRO A 9 0.20 -6.34 26.40
CA PRO A 9 0.51 -5.48 27.53
C PRO A 9 0.22 -4.03 27.14
N THR A 10 -0.19 -3.23 28.13
CA THR A 10 -0.33 -1.78 27.96
C THR A 10 0.97 -1.25 27.36
N ILE A 11 0.89 -0.65 26.18
CA ILE A 11 2.05 -0.09 25.50
C ILE A 11 2.39 1.21 26.22
N GLU A 12 3.56 1.24 26.85
CA GLU A 12 4.13 2.46 27.43
C GLU A 12 4.68 3.38 26.33
N ALA A 13 4.99 4.63 26.67
CA ALA A 13 5.62 5.57 25.73
C ALA A 13 6.93 4.97 25.20
N MET A 14 7.14 5.07 23.89
CA MET A 14 8.35 4.58 23.23
C MET A 14 8.66 5.38 21.96
N ASN A 15 9.83 5.10 21.36
CA ASN A 15 10.22 5.68 20.08
C ASN A 15 9.58 4.93 18.91
N TRP A 16 8.94 5.65 17.99
CA TRP A 16 8.28 5.07 16.83
C TRP A 16 8.98 5.44 15.53
N VAL A 17 9.05 4.48 14.61
CA VAL A 17 9.53 4.71 13.24
C VAL A 17 8.40 4.38 12.27
N GLY A 18 7.92 5.40 11.56
CA GLY A 18 6.90 5.24 10.52
C GLY A 18 7.54 5.26 9.13
N HIS A 19 7.55 4.11 8.45
CA HIS A 19 8.04 3.99 7.07
C HIS A 19 6.90 3.95 6.05
N SER A 20 7.02 4.69 4.95
CA SER A 20 6.00 4.72 3.88
C SER A 20 4.60 5.06 4.42
N MET A 21 3.58 4.24 4.15
CA MET A 21 2.23 4.38 4.72
C MET A 21 2.22 4.31 6.26
N GLY A 22 3.19 3.64 6.88
CA GLY A 22 3.36 3.62 8.32
C GLY A 22 3.64 5.00 8.91
N GLY A 23 4.27 5.91 8.16
CA GLY A 23 4.47 7.30 8.58
C GLY A 23 3.16 8.05 8.78
N TYR A 24 2.21 7.90 7.87
CA TYR A 24 0.86 8.47 8.00
C TYR A 24 0.13 7.89 9.22
N LEU A 25 0.18 6.57 9.40
CA LEU A 25 -0.48 5.90 10.52
C LEU A 25 0.10 6.34 11.87
N VAL A 26 1.43 6.42 11.98
CA VAL A 26 2.12 6.91 13.17
C VAL A 26 1.76 8.37 13.45
N ALA A 27 1.69 9.23 12.43
CA ALA A 27 1.28 10.63 12.61
C ALA A 27 -0.17 10.75 13.11
N VAL A 28 -1.11 10.00 12.53
CA VAL A 28 -2.52 9.97 12.99
C VAL A 28 -2.60 9.43 14.42
N LEU A 29 -1.85 8.39 14.74
CA LEU A 29 -1.83 7.80 16.07
C LEU A 29 -1.24 8.76 17.10
N ALA A 30 -0.18 9.50 16.76
CA ALA A 30 0.42 10.52 17.63
C ALA A 30 -0.53 11.67 17.94
N ILE A 31 -1.36 12.08 16.98
CA ILE A 31 -2.41 13.09 17.22
C ILE A 31 -3.48 12.55 18.18
N LYS A 32 -3.87 11.28 18.04
CA LYS A 32 -4.96 10.67 18.83
C LYS A 32 -4.54 10.17 20.21
N ARG A 33 -3.30 9.70 20.33
CA ARG A 33 -2.74 9.02 21.51
C ARG A 33 -1.28 9.46 21.73
N PRO A 34 -1.04 10.76 22.01
CA PRO A 34 0.32 11.29 22.14
C PRO A 34 1.13 10.63 23.25
N GLU A 35 0.47 10.07 24.28
CA GLU A 35 1.12 9.39 25.40
C GLU A 35 1.84 8.09 25.03
N LEU A 36 1.67 7.59 23.80
CA LEU A 36 2.37 6.41 23.30
C LEU A 36 3.75 6.73 22.71
N PHE A 37 4.15 8.02 22.61
CA PHE A 37 5.29 8.46 21.83
C PHE A 37 6.29 9.29 22.65
N ASP A 38 7.54 8.83 22.69
CA ASP A 38 8.68 9.63 23.16
C ASP A 38 9.28 10.44 22.01
N ASN A 39 9.57 9.76 20.90
CA ASN A 39 10.07 10.36 19.66
C ASN A 39 9.43 9.69 18.44
N ILE A 40 9.32 10.44 17.34
CA ILE A 40 8.77 9.96 16.07
C ILE A 40 9.79 10.19 14.97
N ILE A 41 10.17 9.11 14.27
CA ILE A 41 11.01 9.15 13.08
C ILE A 41 10.15 8.80 11.87
N LEU A 42 10.07 9.71 10.90
CA LEU A 42 9.33 9.50 9.66
C LEU A 42 10.31 9.14 8.54
N ALA A 43 10.41 7.86 8.21
CA ALA A 43 11.32 7.35 7.19
C ALA A 43 10.59 7.30 5.84
N SER A 44 10.80 8.29 4.97
CA SER A 44 10.14 8.41 3.67
C SER A 44 8.61 8.22 3.77
N PRO A 45 7.91 9.00 4.62
CA PRO A 45 6.49 8.83 4.84
C PRO A 45 5.69 9.14 3.56
N VAL A 46 4.58 8.43 3.37
CA VAL A 46 3.63 8.73 2.29
C VAL A 46 2.65 9.78 2.77
N GLY A 47 2.48 10.85 1.98
CA GLY A 47 1.35 11.76 2.11
C GLY A 47 0.13 11.20 1.38
N ILE A 48 -1.06 11.34 1.96
CA ILE A 48 -2.33 10.98 1.32
C ILE A 48 -3.00 12.29 0.88
N PRO A 49 -2.85 12.70 -0.40
CA PRO A 49 -3.51 13.89 -0.90
C PRO A 49 -5.03 13.67 -0.95
N GLU A 50 -5.78 14.77 -1.06
CA GLU A 50 -7.22 14.69 -1.31
C GLU A 50 -7.50 13.90 -2.59
N ALA A 51 -8.59 13.14 -2.57
CA ALA A 51 -8.98 12.33 -3.72
C ALA A 51 -9.22 13.22 -4.94
N PRO A 52 -8.73 12.83 -6.13
CA PRO A 52 -8.98 13.60 -7.34
C PRO A 52 -10.49 13.65 -7.63
N LYS A 53 -10.97 14.81 -8.08
CA LYS A 53 -12.40 15.04 -8.36
C LYS A 53 -12.99 14.02 -9.32
N ASN A 54 -12.18 13.52 -10.26
CA ASN A 54 -12.58 12.51 -11.24
C ASN A 54 -11.63 11.30 -11.13
N LYS A 55 -12.18 10.13 -10.79
CA LYS A 55 -11.44 8.85 -10.79
C LYS A 55 -11.29 8.24 -12.19
N LEU A 56 -12.19 8.60 -13.11
CA LEU A 56 -12.23 8.06 -14.47
C LEU A 56 -11.43 8.93 -15.44
N PRO A 57 -10.86 8.32 -16.50
CA PRO A 57 -10.21 9.09 -17.56
C PRO A 57 -11.17 10.12 -18.17
N PRO A 58 -10.65 11.24 -18.70
CA PRO A 58 -11.45 12.23 -19.41
C PRO A 58 -12.27 11.58 -20.52
N GLN A 59 -13.46 12.12 -20.80
CA GLN A 59 -14.35 11.59 -21.85
C GLN A 59 -13.72 11.63 -23.26
N SER A 60 -12.67 12.45 -23.44
CA SER A 60 -11.86 12.53 -24.67
C SER A 60 -10.97 11.31 -24.91
N GLU A 61 -10.74 10.44 -23.92
CA GLU A 61 -9.96 9.22 -24.10
C GLU A 61 -10.72 8.16 -24.90
N PRO A 62 -10.03 7.27 -25.64
CA PRO A 62 -10.65 6.16 -26.36
C PRO A 62 -11.57 5.32 -25.48
N TRP A 63 -12.71 4.90 -26.02
CA TRP A 63 -13.73 4.13 -25.30
C TRP A 63 -13.17 2.86 -24.63
N LEU A 64 -12.19 2.21 -25.25
CA LEU A 64 -11.57 1.00 -24.69
C LEU A 64 -10.80 1.33 -23.40
N LYS A 65 -10.07 2.45 -23.37
CA LYS A 65 -9.43 2.91 -22.13
C LYS A 65 -10.47 3.26 -21.07
N GLN A 66 -11.56 3.91 -21.44
CA GLN A 66 -12.65 4.22 -20.52
C GLN A 66 -13.26 2.95 -19.92
N LEU A 67 -13.49 1.92 -20.75
CA LEU A 67 -14.01 0.63 -20.32
C LEU A 67 -13.03 -0.07 -19.37
N ILE A 68 -11.75 -0.17 -19.73
CA ILE A 68 -10.72 -0.80 -18.90
C ILE A 68 -10.67 -0.12 -17.53
N PHE A 69 -10.55 1.20 -17.48
CA PHE A 69 -10.47 1.94 -16.21
C PHE A 69 -11.74 1.79 -15.37
N ARG A 70 -12.92 1.87 -16.00
CA ARG A 70 -14.20 1.63 -15.30
C ARG A 70 -14.27 0.24 -14.69
N THR A 71 -13.92 -0.79 -15.46
CA THR A 71 -13.95 -2.18 -14.98
C THR A 71 -12.94 -2.39 -13.85
N VAL A 72 -11.71 -1.90 -14.01
CA VAL A 72 -10.67 -2.01 -12.97
C VAL A 72 -11.10 -1.35 -11.68
N PHE A 73 -11.60 -0.10 -11.71
CA PHE A 73 -12.03 0.59 -10.50
C PHE A 73 -13.30 -0.03 -9.88
N LEU A 74 -14.25 -0.50 -10.70
CA LEU A 74 -15.43 -1.20 -10.20
C LEU A 74 -15.06 -2.49 -9.47
N LEU A 75 -14.10 -3.24 -10.00
CA LEU A 75 -13.59 -4.44 -9.34
C LEU A 75 -12.82 -4.07 -8.05
N TRP A 76 -12.00 -3.01 -8.10
CA TRP A 76 -11.27 -2.53 -6.94
C TRP A 76 -12.19 -2.13 -5.78
N GLU A 77 -13.30 -1.45 -6.07
CA GLU A 77 -14.31 -1.06 -5.08
C GLU A 77 -15.09 -2.26 -4.52
N ARG A 78 -14.94 -3.45 -5.12
CA ARG A 78 -15.49 -4.74 -4.65
C ARG A 78 -14.41 -5.66 -4.06
N ASP A 79 -13.29 -5.08 -3.61
CA ASP A 79 -12.12 -5.80 -3.07
C ASP A 79 -11.44 -6.77 -4.04
N TRP A 80 -11.81 -6.74 -5.32
CA TRP A 80 -11.13 -7.45 -6.39
C TRP A 80 -9.94 -6.64 -6.89
N THR A 81 -8.83 -6.75 -6.17
CA THR A 81 -7.57 -6.09 -6.52
C THR A 81 -6.67 -7.01 -7.38
N PRO A 82 -5.74 -6.46 -8.17
CA PRO A 82 -4.75 -7.26 -8.91
C PRO A 82 -4.00 -8.24 -8.00
N GLN A 83 -3.72 -7.85 -6.75
CA GLN A 83 -3.04 -8.70 -5.78
C GLN A 83 -3.91 -9.88 -5.30
N VAL A 84 -5.23 -9.71 -5.23
CA VAL A 84 -6.16 -10.81 -4.94
C VAL A 84 -6.17 -11.80 -6.09
N VAL A 85 -6.24 -11.32 -7.33
CA VAL A 85 -6.15 -12.16 -8.52
C VAL A 85 -4.83 -12.94 -8.54
N LEU A 86 -3.71 -12.27 -8.30
CA LEU A 86 -2.39 -12.90 -8.26
C LEU A 86 -2.31 -13.99 -7.17
N ARG A 87 -2.96 -13.79 -6.02
CA ARG A 87 -3.02 -14.79 -4.95
C ARG A 87 -3.74 -16.07 -5.35
N TRP A 88 -4.65 -16.02 -6.32
CA TRP A 88 -5.36 -17.21 -6.82
C TRP A 88 -4.59 -17.90 -7.94
N THR A 89 -3.57 -17.27 -8.51
CA THR A 89 -2.72 -17.90 -9.52
C THR A 89 -1.73 -18.88 -8.88
N PRO A 90 -1.29 -19.92 -9.62
CA PRO A 90 -0.24 -20.82 -9.14
C PRO A 90 1.03 -20.05 -8.74
N THR A 91 1.75 -20.56 -7.74
CA THR A 91 2.96 -19.92 -7.18
C THR A 91 4.01 -19.56 -8.24
N GLN A 92 4.08 -20.33 -9.33
CA GLN A 92 4.98 -20.08 -10.47
C GLN A 92 4.68 -18.75 -11.16
N VAL A 93 3.41 -18.38 -11.27
CA VAL A 93 2.97 -17.10 -11.87
C VAL A 93 3.39 -15.94 -10.99
N GLY A 94 3.15 -16.02 -9.68
CA GLY A 94 3.62 -15.04 -8.71
C GLY A 94 5.15 -14.85 -8.76
N ARG A 95 5.91 -15.94 -8.82
CA ARG A 95 7.38 -15.89 -8.96
C ARG A 95 7.82 -15.22 -10.25
N TYR A 96 7.17 -15.52 -11.36
CA TYR A 96 7.46 -14.92 -12.65
C TYR A 96 7.19 -13.41 -12.65
N PHE A 97 6.06 -12.95 -12.09
CA PHE A 97 5.78 -11.53 -11.96
C PHE A 97 6.78 -10.81 -11.05
N SER A 98 7.15 -11.41 -9.92
CA SER A 98 8.19 -10.87 -9.04
C SER A 98 9.53 -10.79 -9.75
N TYR A 99 9.91 -11.82 -10.53
CA TYR A 99 11.12 -11.83 -11.34
C TYR A 99 11.11 -10.64 -12.32
N ILE A 100 10.07 -10.49 -13.13
CA ILE A 100 9.95 -9.35 -14.06
C ILE A 100 10.06 -8.02 -13.33
N TRP A 101 9.32 -7.86 -12.23
CA TRP A 101 9.30 -6.61 -11.47
C TRP A 101 10.66 -6.23 -10.89
N ILE A 102 11.38 -7.21 -10.33
CA ILE A 102 12.70 -7.00 -9.76
C ILE A 102 13.67 -6.61 -10.87
N HIS A 103 13.70 -7.33 -11.99
CA HIS A 103 14.68 -7.07 -13.07
C HIS A 103 14.37 -5.78 -13.83
N ALA A 104 13.10 -5.42 -13.98
CA ALA A 104 12.72 -4.13 -14.55
C ALA A 104 13.10 -2.95 -13.63
N ARG A 105 13.05 -3.15 -12.30
CA ARG A 105 13.34 -2.09 -11.32
C ARG A 105 14.81 -1.99 -10.94
N PHE A 106 15.54 -3.10 -10.97
CA PHE A 106 16.95 -3.21 -10.64
C PHE A 106 17.73 -3.90 -11.78
N PRO A 107 17.91 -3.22 -12.93
CA PRO A 107 18.53 -3.84 -14.10
C PRO A 107 19.98 -4.30 -13.90
N ARG A 108 20.67 -3.82 -12.86
CA ARG A 108 22.12 -4.00 -12.62
C ARG A 108 22.44 -4.93 -11.44
N TRP A 109 21.47 -5.68 -10.93
CA TRP A 109 21.71 -6.57 -9.78
C TRP A 109 22.50 -7.84 -10.12
N GLU A 110 22.66 -8.17 -11.40
CA GLU A 110 23.45 -9.34 -11.86
C GLU A 110 24.94 -9.02 -12.09
N GLU A 111 25.38 -7.76 -11.97
CA GLU A 111 26.77 -7.35 -12.24
C GLU A 111 27.70 -7.36 -11.01
N THR A 112 27.20 -7.80 -9.85
CA THR A 112 27.99 -7.85 -8.60
C THR A 112 28.01 -9.26 -8.02
N GLU A 113 28.60 -10.20 -8.75
CA GLU A 113 29.20 -11.43 -8.20
C GLU A 113 30.60 -11.65 -8.77
#